data_AF-G9MGC3-F1
#
_entry.id   AF-G9MGC3-F1
#
_cell.length_a   1.000
_cell.length_b   1.000
_cell.length_c   1.000
_cell.angle_alpha   90.00
_cell.angle_beta   90.00
_cell.angle_gamma   90.00
#
_symmetry.space_group_name_H-M   'P 1'
#
loop_
_entity.id
_entity.type
_entity.pdbx_description
1 polymer ?
#
loop_
_entity_poly.entity_id
_entity_poly.type
_entity_poly.pdbx_seq_one_letter_code
_entity_poly.pdbx_strand_id
1 'polypeptide(L)'
;MGDLKPKVLLFDIGGVCVKSPFQVILDYELGLGIPPGWVNYSISKSGPTGFWQKIERGQIPMDDAFFEGFTKDLHVQELWEEFYKTQQAKDPRLAKETPPLPTIDGKWLFNEMMCGSDAHDPWMYPALQNLRASGKYILAALSNTVIFPPGHKMYREDFFDEPVRQIFDIFISSAHVGIRKPDPKMYQLALEKLNTFAKENAHDPRYQEKGWEAGISPKDIVFLDDIGENLKEARKQGFNTIKVPLGRTYEAVEELEKITGLALEGSHPKIPIKPNYGPRAKI
;
A
#
# COMPACT_ATOMS: atom_id res chain seq x y z
N MET A 1 14.76 -21.95 3.39
CA MET A 1 14.42 -21.42 2.06
C MET A 1 15.64 -21.68 1.19
N GLY A 2 15.52 -22.40 0.07
CA GLY A 2 16.65 -22.53 -0.87
C GLY A 2 17.06 -21.15 -1.39
N ASP A 3 18.28 -21.02 -1.91
CA ASP A 3 18.87 -19.77 -2.41
C ASP A 3 17.93 -19.02 -3.39
N LEU A 4 17.05 -18.18 -2.84
CA LEU A 4 16.15 -17.35 -3.61
C LEU A 4 16.99 -16.26 -4.27
N LYS A 5 17.07 -16.28 -5.60
CA LYS A 5 17.83 -15.31 -6.39
C LYS A 5 16.87 -14.51 -7.26
N PRO A 6 16.16 -13.51 -6.70
CA PRO A 6 15.19 -12.75 -7.47
C PRO A 6 15.89 -11.89 -8.52
N LYS A 7 15.22 -11.67 -9.65
CA LYS A 7 15.60 -10.66 -10.65
C LYS A 7 14.92 -9.33 -10.35
N VAL A 8 13.74 -9.39 -9.71
CA VAL A 8 12.85 -8.25 -9.49
C VAL A 8 12.49 -8.14 -8.01
N LEU A 9 12.59 -6.92 -7.49
CA LEU A 9 12.00 -6.54 -6.22
C LEU A 9 10.83 -5.59 -6.53
N LEU A 10 9.62 -6.06 -6.26
CA LEU A 10 8.37 -5.36 -6.53
C LEU A 10 7.80 -4.83 -5.21
N PHE A 11 7.45 -3.55 -5.14
CA PHE A 11 7.03 -2.90 -3.90
C PHE A 11 5.63 -2.30 -4.03
N ASP A 12 4.79 -2.45 -3.01
CA ASP A 12 3.78 -1.43 -2.75
C ASP A 12 4.45 -0.14 -2.26
N ILE A 13 3.71 0.96 -2.27
CA ILE A 13 4.19 2.27 -1.84
C ILE A 13 3.65 2.60 -0.45
N GLY A 14 2.33 2.72 -0.31
CA GLY A 14 1.70 3.04 0.98
C GLY A 14 1.94 1.93 2.01
N GLY A 15 2.45 2.30 3.19
CA GLY A 15 2.75 1.34 4.26
C GLY A 15 4.00 0.47 4.03
N VAL A 16 4.72 0.69 2.92
CA VAL A 16 5.97 0.00 2.59
C VAL A 16 7.10 1.00 2.38
N CYS A 17 7.02 1.84 1.34
CA CYS A 17 8.03 2.86 1.03
C CYS A 17 7.76 4.19 1.74
N VAL A 18 6.49 4.48 2.00
CA VAL A 18 6.01 5.64 2.75
C VAL A 18 5.10 5.20 3.89
N LYS A 19 4.82 6.08 4.83
CA LYS A 19 3.95 5.75 5.98
C LYS A 19 2.56 5.29 5.54
N SER A 20 2.01 4.32 6.26
CA SER A 20 0.67 3.80 5.99
C SER A 20 -0.42 4.80 6.40
N PRO A 21 -1.49 4.97 5.61
CA PRO A 21 -2.63 5.80 6.00
C PRO A 21 -3.41 5.19 7.17
N PHE A 22 -3.17 3.92 7.53
CA PHE A 22 -3.89 3.23 8.59
C PHE A 22 -3.68 3.85 9.98
N GLN A 23 -2.55 4.50 10.22
CA GLN A 23 -2.35 5.20 11.50
C GLN A 23 -3.28 6.43 11.60
N VAL A 24 -3.45 7.19 10.51
CA VAL A 24 -4.38 8.31 10.45
C VAL A 24 -5.82 7.85 10.68
N ILE A 25 -6.21 6.75 10.02
CA ILE A 25 -7.53 6.14 10.22
C ILE A 25 -7.74 5.77 11.68
N LEU A 26 -6.77 5.09 12.29
CA LEU A 26 -6.85 4.61 13.66
C LEU A 26 -6.99 5.76 14.65
N ASP A 27 -6.16 6.80 14.51
CA ASP A 27 -6.21 7.97 15.39
C ASP A 27 -7.56 8.71 15.26
N TYR A 28 -8.10 8.79 14.04
CA TYR A 28 -9.40 9.39 13.79
C TYR A 28 -10.56 8.59 14.40
N GLU A 29 -10.57 7.27 14.20
CA GLU A 29 -11.57 6.37 14.79
C GLU A 29 -11.58 6.47 16.32
N LEU A 30 -10.40 6.39 16.94
CA LEU A 30 -10.26 6.50 18.39
C LEU A 30 -10.70 7.87 18.91
N GLY A 31 -10.38 8.95 18.18
CA GLY A 31 -10.81 10.30 18.51
C GLY A 31 -12.33 10.49 18.53
N LEU A 32 -13.05 9.69 17.75
CA LEU A 32 -14.52 9.66 17.69
C LEU A 32 -15.15 8.59 18.59
N GLY A 33 -14.35 7.83 19.35
CA GLY A 33 -14.84 6.72 20.18
C GLY A 33 -15.33 5.51 19.36
N ILE A 34 -14.94 5.42 18.09
CA ILE A 34 -15.26 4.31 17.19
C ILE A 34 -14.31 3.15 17.49
N PRO A 35 -14.81 1.89 17.63
CA PRO A 35 -13.93 0.73 17.71
C PRO A 35 -13.03 0.64 16.46
N PRO A 36 -11.72 0.37 16.62
CA PRO A 36 -10.78 0.34 15.49
C PRO A 36 -11.18 -0.56 14.33
N GLY A 37 -11.02 -0.04 13.10
CA GLY A 37 -11.17 -0.75 11.85
C GLY A 37 -12.49 -0.50 11.10
N TRP A 38 -13.34 0.41 11.57
CA TRP A 38 -14.60 0.76 10.91
C TRP A 38 -14.42 1.28 9.49
N VAL A 39 -13.53 2.26 9.30
CA VAL A 39 -13.28 2.90 8.00
C VAL A 39 -12.79 1.86 6.98
N ASN A 40 -11.81 1.05 7.37
CA ASN A 40 -11.28 -0.02 6.52
C ASN A 40 -12.34 -1.10 6.22
N TYR A 41 -13.16 -1.45 7.21
CA TYR A 41 -14.25 -2.40 7.04
C TYR A 41 -15.28 -1.88 6.03
N SER A 42 -15.73 -0.64 6.20
CA SER A 42 -16.68 0.00 5.29
C SER A 42 -16.10 0.11 3.87
N ILE A 43 -14.87 0.60 3.70
CA ILE A 43 -14.20 0.67 2.39
C ILE A 43 -14.18 -0.72 1.73
N SER A 44 -13.79 -1.76 2.47
CA SER A 44 -13.75 -3.13 1.95
C SER A 44 -15.12 -3.64 1.51
N LYS A 45 -16.15 -3.42 2.34
CA LYS A 45 -17.53 -3.88 2.10
C LYS A 45 -18.25 -3.14 0.99
N SER A 46 -17.91 -1.89 0.74
CA SER A 46 -18.41 -1.13 -0.42
C SER A 46 -17.79 -1.58 -1.74
N GLY A 47 -16.73 -2.39 -1.71
CA GLY A 47 -16.13 -2.97 -2.91
C GLY A 47 -17.05 -3.97 -3.64
N PRO A 48 -16.90 -4.15 -4.96
CA PRO A 48 -15.91 -3.52 -5.83
C PRO A 48 -16.36 -2.16 -6.41
N THR A 49 -17.59 -1.72 -6.13
CA THR A 49 -18.25 -0.56 -6.76
C THR A 49 -18.22 0.73 -5.93
N GLY A 50 -17.68 0.68 -4.72
CA GLY A 50 -17.49 1.82 -3.84
C GLY A 50 -16.62 2.91 -4.45
N PHE A 51 -16.79 4.13 -3.96
CA PHE A 51 -16.12 5.33 -4.46
C PHE A 51 -14.61 5.25 -4.26
N TRP A 52 -14.14 4.64 -3.16
CA TRP A 52 -12.70 4.38 -2.94
C TRP A 52 -12.11 3.50 -4.06
N GLN A 53 -12.77 2.41 -4.42
CA GLN A 53 -12.27 1.52 -5.46
C GLN A 53 -12.37 2.16 -6.86
N LYS A 54 -13.38 2.99 -7.11
CA LYS A 54 -13.52 3.75 -8.36
C LYS A 54 -12.40 4.77 -8.53
N ILE A 55 -12.08 5.55 -7.51
CA ILE A 55 -10.99 6.54 -7.58
C ILE A 55 -9.62 5.86 -7.70
N GLU A 56 -9.41 4.73 -7.00
CA GLU A 56 -8.17 3.95 -7.14
C GLU A 56 -7.99 3.34 -8.53
N ARG A 57 -9.07 3.17 -9.30
CA ARG A 57 -9.02 2.73 -10.71
C ARG A 57 -9.06 3.90 -11.70
N GLY A 58 -9.01 5.15 -11.23
CA GLY A 58 -9.11 6.32 -12.11
C GLY A 58 -10.43 6.40 -12.89
N GLN A 59 -11.49 5.73 -12.41
CA GLN A 59 -12.79 5.68 -13.09
C GLN A 59 -13.63 6.94 -12.87
N ILE A 60 -13.32 7.69 -11.82
CA ILE A 60 -13.98 8.94 -11.45
C ILE A 60 -12.91 9.97 -11.06
N PRO A 61 -13.14 11.26 -11.32
CA PRO A 61 -12.25 12.33 -10.85
C PRO A 61 -12.37 12.53 -9.33
N MET A 62 -11.37 13.17 -8.73
CA MET A 62 -11.41 13.63 -7.34
C MET A 62 -12.13 14.98 -7.26
N ASP A 63 -13.46 14.95 -7.22
CA ASP A 63 -14.32 16.13 -7.11
C ASP A 63 -15.30 16.01 -5.93
N ASP A 64 -16.23 16.96 -5.80
CA ASP A 64 -17.21 16.94 -4.72
C ASP A 64 -18.14 15.70 -4.80
N ALA A 65 -18.44 15.20 -6.00
CA ALA A 65 -19.23 13.99 -6.16
C ALA A 65 -18.49 12.75 -5.63
N PHE A 66 -17.17 12.68 -5.82
CA PHE A 66 -16.34 11.67 -5.17
C PHE A 66 -16.43 11.76 -3.64
N PHE A 67 -16.25 12.96 -3.06
CA PHE A 67 -16.27 13.11 -1.60
C PHE A 67 -17.64 12.81 -0.99
N GLU A 68 -18.73 13.22 -1.64
CA GLU A 68 -20.08 12.86 -1.22
C GLU A 68 -20.30 11.34 -1.27
N GLY A 69 -19.87 10.70 -2.35
CA GLY A 69 -20.01 9.26 -2.53
C GLY A 69 -19.17 8.45 -1.53
N PHE A 70 -17.91 8.84 -1.34
CA PHE A 70 -17.03 8.23 -0.34
C PHE A 70 -17.58 8.42 1.07
N THR A 71 -18.10 9.60 1.40
CA THR A 71 -18.76 9.83 2.68
C THR A 71 -19.98 8.93 2.83
N LYS A 72 -20.83 8.79 1.81
CA LYS A 72 -21.98 7.87 1.85
C LYS A 72 -21.57 6.41 2.07
N ASP A 73 -20.49 5.94 1.43
CA ASP A 73 -19.98 4.58 1.64
C ASP A 73 -19.56 4.34 3.11
N LEU A 74 -19.09 5.37 3.82
CA LEU A 74 -18.75 5.34 5.25
C LEU A 74 -19.96 5.43 6.20
N HIS A 75 -21.17 5.66 5.67
CA HIS A 75 -22.40 5.86 6.44
C HIS A 75 -23.51 4.87 6.07
N VAL A 76 -23.19 3.58 6.06
CA VAL A 76 -24.16 2.50 5.85
C VAL A 76 -24.50 1.86 7.20
N GLN A 77 -25.73 2.04 7.66
CA GLN A 77 -26.20 1.61 8.98
C GLN A 77 -26.06 0.09 9.17
N GLU A 78 -26.42 -0.70 8.15
CA GLU A 78 -26.37 -2.16 8.20
C GLU A 78 -24.92 -2.66 8.38
N LEU A 79 -23.96 -2.03 7.67
CA LEU A 79 -22.55 -2.36 7.82
C LEU A 79 -22.01 -1.99 9.20
N TRP A 80 -22.49 -0.90 9.79
CA TRP A 80 -22.11 -0.48 11.13
C TRP A 80 -22.55 -1.49 12.18
N GLU A 81 -23.78 -1.96 12.09
CA GLU A 81 -24.33 -2.98 12.98
C GLU A 81 -23.56 -4.30 12.88
N GLU A 82 -23.24 -4.74 11.65
CA GLU A 82 -22.43 -5.94 11.39
C GLU A 82 -21.01 -5.79 11.96
N PHE A 83 -20.36 -4.66 11.71
CA PHE A 83 -19.03 -4.35 12.21
C PHE A 83 -19.03 -4.34 13.75
N TYR A 84 -19.94 -3.59 14.36
CA TYR A 84 -19.98 -3.41 15.81
C TYR A 84 -20.25 -4.73 16.53
N LYS A 85 -21.16 -5.56 16.01
CA LYS A 85 -21.40 -6.92 16.53
C LYS A 85 -20.14 -7.79 16.47
N THR A 86 -19.37 -7.68 15.39
CA THR A 86 -18.10 -8.41 15.23
C THR A 86 -17.04 -7.92 16.22
N GLN A 87 -16.99 -6.62 16.51
CA GLN A 87 -16.07 -6.06 17.50
C GLN A 87 -16.48 -6.43 18.93
N GLN A 88 -17.78 -6.41 19.24
CA GLN A 88 -18.33 -6.79 20.53
C GLN A 88 -18.03 -8.25 20.89
N ALA A 89 -18.01 -9.15 19.89
CA ALA A 89 -17.60 -10.54 20.08
C ALA A 89 -16.11 -10.69 20.45
N LYS A 90 -15.27 -9.68 20.17
CA LYS A 90 -13.83 -9.66 20.48
C LYS A 90 -13.50 -8.85 21.73
N ASP A 91 -14.27 -7.81 22.02
CA ASP A 91 -14.08 -6.93 23.16
C ASP A 91 -15.37 -6.83 24.00
N PRO A 92 -15.48 -7.59 25.10
CA PRO A 92 -16.67 -7.59 25.95
C PRO A 92 -16.88 -6.27 26.72
N ARG A 93 -15.95 -5.31 26.61
CA ARG A 93 -16.08 -3.97 27.22
C ARG A 93 -16.93 -3.02 26.36
N LEU A 94 -17.17 -3.35 25.10
CA LEU A 94 -18.05 -2.56 24.24
C LEU A 94 -19.50 -2.61 24.74
N ALA A 95 -20.25 -1.51 24.53
CA ALA A 95 -21.64 -1.41 24.96
C ALA A 95 -22.49 -2.55 24.37
N LYS A 96 -23.51 -3.00 25.13
CA LYS A 96 -24.41 -4.10 24.72
C LYS A 96 -25.25 -3.73 23.51
N GLU A 97 -25.77 -2.51 23.49
CA GLU A 97 -26.50 -1.93 22.38
C GLU A 97 -25.52 -1.30 21.39
N THR A 98 -25.81 -1.45 20.09
CA THR A 98 -25.04 -0.78 19.05
C THR A 98 -25.28 0.73 19.15
N PRO A 99 -24.23 1.56 19.33
CA PRO A 99 -24.39 3.01 19.35
C PRO A 99 -24.81 3.52 17.97
N PRO A 100 -25.32 4.76 17.87
CA PRO A 100 -25.62 5.39 16.59
C PRO A 100 -24.41 5.34 15.64
N LEU A 101 -24.68 5.20 14.34
CA LEU A 101 -23.66 5.28 13.30
C LEU A 101 -22.87 6.60 13.44
N PRO A 102 -21.53 6.55 13.55
CA PRO A 102 -20.72 7.75 13.70
C PRO A 102 -20.81 8.64 12.46
N THR A 103 -20.79 9.95 12.67
CA THR A 103 -20.64 10.92 11.59
C THR A 103 -19.16 11.11 11.27
N ILE A 104 -18.79 10.80 10.03
CA ILE A 104 -17.43 10.91 9.50
C ILE A 104 -17.37 12.02 8.45
N ASP A 105 -16.37 12.90 8.57
CA ASP A 105 -16.02 13.83 7.49
C ASP A 105 -15.14 13.08 6.48
N GLY A 106 -15.76 12.54 5.43
CA GLY A 106 -15.06 11.76 4.42
C GLY A 106 -14.05 12.58 3.61
N LYS A 107 -14.30 13.88 3.40
CA LYS A 107 -13.39 14.77 2.67
C LYS A 107 -12.15 15.07 3.51
N TRP A 108 -12.33 15.44 4.78
CA TRP A 108 -11.21 15.65 5.69
C TRP A 108 -10.40 14.36 5.87
N LEU A 109 -11.07 13.23 6.14
CA LEU A 109 -10.41 11.94 6.37
C LEU A 109 -9.59 11.51 5.15
N PHE A 110 -10.15 11.64 3.94
CA PHE A 110 -9.42 11.35 2.70
C PHE A 110 -8.12 12.17 2.60
N ASN A 111 -8.22 13.48 2.81
CA ASN A 111 -7.07 14.38 2.68
C ASN A 111 -5.99 14.10 3.73
N GLU A 112 -6.38 13.81 4.97
CA GLU A 112 -5.45 13.45 6.04
C GLU A 112 -4.77 12.11 5.77
N MET A 113 -5.50 11.11 5.26
CA MET A 113 -4.90 9.84 4.85
C MET A 113 -3.84 10.04 3.76
N MET A 114 -4.14 10.85 2.74
CA MET A 114 -3.20 11.13 1.65
C MET A 114 -1.98 11.93 2.13
N CYS A 115 -2.18 12.96 2.94
CA CYS A 115 -1.09 13.79 3.46
C CYS A 115 -0.22 13.05 4.50
N GLY A 116 -0.84 12.24 5.36
CA GLY A 116 -0.14 11.46 6.37
C GLY A 116 0.76 10.35 5.79
N SER A 117 0.50 9.98 4.53
CA SER A 117 1.25 8.98 3.77
C SER A 117 2.34 9.56 2.85
N ASP A 118 2.68 10.85 3.00
CA ASP A 118 3.74 11.48 2.17
C ASP A 118 5.15 11.22 2.72
N ALA A 119 5.28 11.00 4.03
CA ALA A 119 6.57 10.82 4.66
C ALA A 119 7.19 9.46 4.33
N HIS A 120 8.48 9.48 3.95
CA HIS A 120 9.26 8.26 3.70
C HIS A 120 9.31 7.34 4.92
N ASP A 121 9.23 6.04 4.69
CA ASP A 121 9.49 5.05 5.73
C ASP A 121 10.99 5.07 6.10
N PRO A 122 11.35 5.17 7.39
CA PRO A 122 12.74 5.37 7.82
C PRO A 122 13.63 4.14 7.59
N TRP A 123 13.05 2.97 7.33
CA TRP A 123 13.79 1.73 7.07
C TRP A 123 13.80 1.39 5.59
N MET A 124 12.64 1.42 4.93
CA MET A 124 12.53 1.01 3.54
C MET A 124 13.13 2.03 2.58
N TYR A 125 13.01 3.34 2.85
CA TYR A 125 13.52 4.35 1.91
C TYR A 125 15.06 4.32 1.77
N PRO A 126 15.86 4.27 2.85
CA PRO A 126 17.31 4.06 2.72
C PRO A 126 17.66 2.70 2.08
N ALA A 127 16.92 1.64 2.40
CA ALA A 127 17.10 0.33 1.78
C ALA A 127 16.91 0.40 0.26
N LEU A 128 15.87 1.09 -0.21
CA LEU A 128 15.61 1.34 -1.62
C LEU A 128 16.75 2.10 -2.31
N GLN A 129 17.34 3.09 -1.65
CA GLN A 129 18.51 3.81 -2.17
C GLN A 129 19.71 2.87 -2.34
N ASN A 130 19.99 2.01 -1.36
CA ASN A 130 21.06 1.02 -1.44
C ASN A 130 20.80 -0.04 -2.51
N LEU A 131 19.55 -0.51 -2.63
CA LEU A 131 19.12 -1.42 -3.70
C LEU A 131 19.35 -0.80 -5.07
N ARG A 132 18.96 0.46 -5.28
CA ARG A 132 19.16 1.18 -6.54
C ARG A 132 20.65 1.35 -6.84
N ALA A 133 21.44 1.78 -5.86
CA ALA A 133 22.88 1.97 -6.01
C ALA A 133 23.62 0.66 -6.33
N SER A 134 23.14 -0.48 -5.83
CA SER A 134 23.69 -1.79 -6.18
C SER A 134 23.56 -2.11 -7.67
N GLY A 135 22.53 -1.54 -8.31
CA GLY A 135 22.15 -1.83 -9.69
C GLY A 135 21.80 -3.29 -9.95
N LYS A 136 21.64 -4.16 -8.93
CA LYS A 136 21.54 -5.63 -9.10
C LYS A 136 20.16 -6.13 -9.54
N TYR A 137 19.10 -5.40 -9.24
CA TYR A 137 17.71 -5.83 -9.41
C TYR A 137 16.94 -4.88 -10.31
N ILE A 138 15.87 -5.35 -10.95
CA ILE A 138 14.80 -4.45 -11.42
C ILE A 138 14.04 -4.00 -10.18
N LEU A 139 13.99 -2.70 -9.93
CA LEU A 139 13.15 -2.13 -8.88
C LEU A 139 11.85 -1.68 -9.52
N ALA A 140 10.74 -2.29 -9.10
CA ALA A 140 9.42 -1.96 -9.61
C ALA A 140 8.45 -1.63 -8.48
N ALA A 141 7.46 -0.80 -8.78
CA ALA A 141 6.36 -0.47 -7.87
C ALA A 141 5.01 -0.91 -8.45
N LEU A 142 4.15 -1.46 -7.59
CA LEU A 142 2.78 -1.88 -7.90
C LEU A 142 1.84 -1.35 -6.82
N SER A 143 1.19 -0.22 -7.08
CA SER A 143 0.46 0.49 -6.03
C SER A 143 -0.96 0.88 -6.40
N ASN A 144 -1.85 0.74 -5.42
CA ASN A 144 -3.17 1.34 -5.49
C ASN A 144 -3.04 2.83 -5.18
N THR A 145 -3.35 3.67 -6.16
CA THR A 145 -3.05 5.11 -6.18
C THR A 145 -4.25 5.90 -6.65
N VAL A 146 -4.22 7.23 -6.48
CA VAL A 146 -5.26 8.15 -6.98
C VAL A 146 -4.62 9.20 -7.89
N ILE A 147 -5.44 9.83 -8.73
CA ILE A 147 -5.03 10.99 -9.55
C ILE A 147 -5.53 12.25 -8.86
N PHE A 148 -4.59 13.10 -8.42
CA PHE A 148 -4.91 14.39 -7.83
C PHE A 148 -5.20 15.42 -8.92
N PRO A 149 -6.23 16.27 -8.78
CA PRO A 149 -6.56 17.29 -9.76
C PRO A 149 -5.63 18.51 -9.61
N PRO A 150 -5.44 19.33 -10.67
CA PRO A 150 -4.72 20.59 -10.56
C PRO A 150 -5.26 21.47 -9.43
N GLY A 151 -4.35 22.06 -8.66
CA GLY A 151 -4.68 22.87 -7.48
C GLY A 151 -4.83 22.08 -6.17
N HIS A 152 -4.85 20.75 -6.20
CA HIS A 152 -4.77 19.94 -5.00
C HIS A 152 -3.35 19.98 -4.39
N LYS A 153 -3.22 19.94 -3.05
CA LYS A 153 -1.91 20.02 -2.35
C LYS A 153 -0.91 18.94 -2.79
N MET A 154 -1.42 17.73 -3.05
CA MET A 154 -0.65 16.57 -3.51
C MET A 154 -0.49 16.49 -5.04
N TYR A 155 -0.99 17.48 -5.78
CA TYR A 155 -0.85 17.52 -7.22
C TYR A 155 0.62 17.69 -7.64
N ARG A 156 0.98 17.03 -8.73
CA ARG A 156 2.24 17.16 -9.46
C ARG A 156 1.91 17.21 -10.94
N GLU A 157 2.57 18.10 -11.67
CA GLU A 157 2.39 18.22 -13.12
C GLU A 157 2.85 16.93 -13.82
N ASP A 158 4.05 16.46 -13.47
CA ASP A 158 4.49 15.10 -13.78
C ASP A 158 4.28 14.21 -12.55
N PHE A 159 3.36 13.24 -12.67
CA PHE A 159 3.11 12.27 -11.62
C PHE A 159 4.37 11.46 -11.27
N PHE A 160 5.30 11.24 -12.21
CA PHE A 160 6.50 10.45 -11.96
C PHE A 160 7.66 11.27 -11.35
N ASP A 161 7.52 12.59 -11.26
CA ASP A 161 8.51 13.50 -10.68
C ASP A 161 8.36 13.62 -9.15
N GLU A 162 8.43 12.47 -8.47
CA GLU A 162 8.42 12.36 -7.01
C GLU A 162 9.62 11.50 -6.56
N PRO A 163 10.34 11.88 -5.48
CA PRO A 163 11.60 11.21 -5.11
C PRO A 163 11.52 9.70 -4.94
N VAL A 164 10.43 9.16 -4.36
CA VAL A 164 10.24 7.71 -4.21
C VAL A 164 9.97 7.07 -5.57
N ARG A 165 9.06 7.63 -6.39
CA ARG A 165 8.75 7.13 -7.74
C ARG A 165 9.98 7.04 -8.63
N GLN A 166 10.86 8.04 -8.56
CA GLN A 166 12.08 8.09 -9.37
C GLN A 166 13.09 6.98 -9.04
N ILE A 167 12.96 6.28 -7.92
CA ILE A 167 13.83 5.14 -7.56
C ILE A 167 13.58 3.94 -8.46
N PHE A 168 12.33 3.75 -8.89
CA PHE A 168 11.91 2.54 -9.58
C PHE A 168 12.19 2.64 -11.08
N ASP A 169 12.63 1.52 -11.67
CA ASP A 169 12.71 1.34 -13.11
C ASP A 169 11.31 1.30 -13.74
N ILE A 170 10.32 0.77 -13.01
CA ILE A 170 8.92 0.68 -13.44
C ILE A 170 8.01 1.09 -12.30
N PHE A 171 7.06 1.98 -12.57
CA PHE A 171 6.00 2.33 -11.62
C PHE A 171 4.61 2.06 -12.21
N ILE A 172 3.84 1.17 -11.58
CA ILE A 172 2.51 0.77 -12.03
C ILE A 172 1.48 1.34 -11.06
N SER A 173 0.83 2.42 -11.50
CA SER A 173 -0.26 3.10 -10.79
C SER A 173 -1.61 2.53 -11.19
N SER A 174 -2.37 2.01 -10.22
CA SER A 174 -3.72 1.48 -10.47
C SER A 174 -4.67 2.48 -11.15
N ALA A 175 -4.59 3.77 -10.78
CA ALA A 175 -5.48 4.79 -11.34
C ALA A 175 -5.16 5.11 -12.80
N HIS A 176 -3.89 4.97 -13.21
CA HIS A 176 -3.48 5.19 -14.59
C HIS A 176 -3.72 3.95 -15.48
N VAL A 177 -3.65 2.74 -14.92
CA VAL A 177 -3.89 1.50 -15.67
C VAL A 177 -5.33 1.00 -15.61
N GLY A 178 -6.17 1.56 -14.73
CA GLY A 178 -7.57 1.19 -14.57
C GLY A 178 -7.84 -0.11 -13.78
N ILE A 179 -6.81 -0.69 -13.17
CA ILE A 179 -6.85 -2.00 -12.50
C ILE A 179 -6.19 -1.85 -11.12
N ARG A 180 -6.84 -2.34 -10.07
CA ARG A 180 -6.33 -2.25 -8.69
C ARG A 180 -5.97 -3.63 -8.15
N LYS A 181 -5.00 -3.71 -7.25
CA LYS A 181 -4.82 -4.88 -6.39
C LYS A 181 -6.07 -5.08 -5.52
N PRO A 182 -6.51 -6.32 -5.25
CA PRO A 182 -5.90 -7.60 -5.62
C PRO A 182 -6.51 -8.23 -6.89
N ASP A 183 -6.91 -7.47 -7.90
CA ASP A 183 -7.35 -8.05 -9.18
C ASP A 183 -6.21 -8.86 -9.82
N PRO A 184 -6.40 -10.14 -10.19
CA PRO A 184 -5.39 -10.96 -10.86
C PRO A 184 -4.72 -10.28 -12.07
N LYS A 185 -5.49 -9.48 -12.82
CA LYS A 185 -5.00 -8.75 -14.01
C LYS A 185 -3.92 -7.73 -13.66
N MET A 186 -3.91 -7.17 -12.45
CA MET A 186 -2.90 -6.21 -12.01
C MET A 186 -1.51 -6.86 -11.93
N TYR A 187 -1.44 -8.10 -11.45
CA TYR A 187 -0.20 -8.87 -11.34
C TYR A 187 0.27 -9.39 -12.71
N GLN A 188 -0.67 -9.78 -13.58
CA GLN A 188 -0.38 -10.18 -14.96
C GLN A 188 0.22 -9.00 -15.74
N LEU A 189 -0.38 -7.81 -15.61
CA LEU A 189 0.14 -6.57 -16.19
C LEU A 189 1.54 -6.24 -15.64
N ALA A 190 1.77 -6.46 -14.34
CA ALA A 190 3.08 -6.24 -13.75
C ALA A 190 4.14 -7.16 -14.37
N LEU A 191 3.84 -8.45 -14.52
CA LEU A 191 4.73 -9.41 -15.17
C LEU A 191 4.99 -9.05 -16.64
N GLU A 192 3.97 -8.61 -17.37
CA GLU A 192 4.10 -8.14 -18.75
C GLU A 192 5.07 -6.95 -18.84
N LYS A 193 4.85 -5.90 -18.04
CA LYS A 193 5.71 -4.70 -18.00
C LYS A 193 7.16 -5.03 -17.63
N LEU A 194 7.36 -5.93 -16.67
CA LEU A 194 8.69 -6.41 -16.29
C LEU A 194 9.39 -7.15 -17.44
N ASN A 195 8.66 -7.99 -18.18
CA ASN A 195 9.21 -8.68 -19.34
C ASN A 195 9.54 -7.71 -20.48
N THR A 196 8.71 -6.70 -20.74
CA THR A 196 8.99 -5.65 -21.73
C THR A 196 10.26 -4.90 -21.37
N PHE A 197 10.37 -4.41 -20.13
CA PHE A 197 11.56 -3.70 -19.65
C PHE A 197 12.82 -4.56 -19.74
N ALA A 198 12.74 -5.83 -19.32
CA ALA A 198 13.88 -6.75 -19.39
C ALA A 198 14.37 -6.95 -20.84
N LYS A 199 13.45 -7.06 -21.81
CA LYS A 199 13.78 -7.19 -23.23
C LYS A 199 14.40 -5.92 -23.80
N GLU A 200 13.79 -4.76 -23.54
CA GLU A 200 14.27 -3.47 -24.04
C GLU A 200 15.66 -3.12 -23.51
N ASN A 201 15.98 -3.57 -22.30
CA ASN A 201 17.25 -3.30 -21.65
C ASN A 201 18.24 -4.48 -21.72
N ALA A 202 17.95 -5.54 -22.48
CA ALA A 202 18.81 -6.73 -22.54
C ALA A 202 20.26 -6.42 -23.00
N HIS A 203 20.45 -5.29 -23.70
CA HIS A 203 21.75 -4.83 -24.18
C HIS A 203 22.52 -3.95 -23.19
N ASP A 204 21.90 -3.49 -22.10
CA ASP A 204 22.56 -2.66 -21.10
C ASP A 204 23.62 -3.52 -20.36
N PRO A 205 24.89 -3.07 -20.27
CA PRO A 205 25.93 -3.77 -19.52
C PRO A 205 25.56 -4.05 -18.06
N ARG A 206 24.66 -3.24 -17.46
CA ARG A 206 24.12 -3.49 -16.11
C ARG A 206 23.33 -4.80 -16.03
N TYR A 207 22.84 -5.34 -17.14
CA TYR A 207 21.89 -6.47 -17.16
C TYR A 207 22.38 -7.69 -17.94
N GLN A 208 23.41 -7.55 -18.80
CA GLN A 208 23.94 -8.65 -19.63
C GLN A 208 24.39 -9.89 -18.85
N GLU A 209 24.87 -9.74 -17.62
CA GLU A 209 25.34 -10.87 -16.79
C GLU A 209 24.26 -11.46 -15.86
N LYS A 210 23.01 -10.98 -15.96
CA LYS A 210 21.95 -11.29 -14.99
C LYS A 210 20.87 -12.26 -15.50
N GLY A 211 20.98 -12.74 -16.73
CA GLY A 211 20.04 -13.70 -17.30
C GLY A 211 18.65 -13.12 -17.55
N TRP A 212 18.54 -11.80 -17.76
CA TRP A 212 17.26 -11.10 -18.00
C TRP A 212 16.79 -11.23 -19.44
N GLU A 213 17.68 -11.53 -20.37
CA GLU A 213 17.38 -11.84 -21.77
C GLU A 213 16.45 -13.05 -21.92
N ALA A 214 16.46 -13.96 -20.94
CA ALA A 214 15.54 -15.10 -20.87
C ALA A 214 14.13 -14.70 -20.38
N GLY A 215 13.91 -13.43 -20.05
CA GLY A 215 12.66 -12.90 -19.48
C GLY A 215 12.57 -13.02 -17.96
N ILE A 216 11.45 -12.52 -17.44
CA ILE A 216 11.09 -12.55 -16.03
C ILE A 216 9.95 -13.57 -15.85
N SER A 217 10.18 -14.58 -15.03
CA SER A 217 9.14 -15.50 -14.57
C SER A 217 8.51 -15.02 -13.26
N PRO A 218 7.30 -15.46 -12.91
CA PRO A 218 6.69 -15.13 -11.62
C PRO A 218 7.59 -15.44 -10.41
N LYS A 219 8.36 -16.53 -10.47
CA LYS A 219 9.27 -16.96 -9.39
C LYS A 219 10.51 -16.08 -9.24
N ASP A 220 10.80 -15.23 -10.22
CA ASP A 220 11.91 -14.28 -10.17
C ASP A 220 11.53 -12.99 -9.41
N ILE A 221 10.25 -12.85 -9.03
CA ILE A 221 9.70 -11.66 -8.38
C ILE A 221 9.57 -11.92 -6.87
N VAL A 222 10.05 -10.97 -6.07
CA VAL A 222 9.71 -10.83 -4.65
C VAL A 222 8.83 -9.59 -4.49
N PHE A 223 7.58 -9.78 -4.09
CA PHE A 223 6.61 -8.72 -3.90
C PHE A 223 6.43 -8.36 -2.41
N LEU A 224 6.59 -7.08 -2.08
CA LEU A 224 6.46 -6.53 -0.74
C LEU A 224 5.18 -5.69 -0.64
N ASP A 225 4.33 -6.01 0.32
CA ASP A 225 3.05 -5.32 0.52
C ASP A 225 2.62 -5.41 2.00
N ASP A 226 1.95 -4.36 2.49
CA ASP A 226 1.45 -4.26 3.85
C ASP A 226 0.01 -4.78 3.99
N ILE A 227 -0.63 -5.25 2.91
CA ILE A 227 -1.98 -5.84 2.87
C ILE A 227 -1.94 -7.33 2.52
N GLY A 228 -2.56 -8.15 3.37
CA GLY A 228 -2.48 -9.61 3.26
C GLY A 228 -3.18 -10.19 2.03
N GLU A 229 -4.28 -9.58 1.59
CA GLU A 229 -5.04 -10.02 0.42
C GLU A 229 -4.27 -9.81 -0.88
N ASN A 230 -3.54 -8.69 -1.00
CA ASN A 230 -2.66 -8.42 -2.13
C ASN A 230 -1.59 -9.51 -2.25
N LEU A 231 -0.90 -9.81 -1.15
CA LEU A 231 0.10 -10.88 -1.13
C LEU A 231 -0.49 -12.27 -1.39
N LYS A 232 -1.73 -12.52 -0.94
CA LYS A 232 -2.42 -13.79 -1.20
C LYS A 232 -2.65 -13.97 -2.69
N GLU A 233 -3.07 -12.93 -3.41
CA GLU A 233 -3.21 -13.00 -4.86
C GLU A 233 -1.85 -13.13 -5.54
N ALA A 234 -0.85 -12.34 -5.16
CA ALA A 234 0.51 -12.44 -5.71
C ALA A 234 1.08 -13.87 -5.64
N ARG A 235 0.89 -14.57 -4.51
CA ARG A 235 1.31 -15.97 -4.36
C ARG A 235 0.58 -16.91 -5.32
N LYS A 236 -0.72 -16.71 -5.59
CA LYS A 236 -1.45 -17.51 -6.58
C LYS A 236 -0.91 -17.31 -7.99
N GLN A 237 -0.42 -16.10 -8.29
CA GLN A 237 0.24 -15.77 -9.55
C GLN A 237 1.69 -16.32 -9.63
N GLY A 238 2.21 -16.90 -8.53
CA GLY A 238 3.53 -17.52 -8.47
C GLY A 238 4.65 -16.61 -7.98
N PHE A 239 4.34 -15.43 -7.45
CA PHE A 239 5.34 -14.51 -6.90
C PHE A 239 5.80 -14.99 -5.52
N ASN A 240 7.07 -14.76 -5.21
CA ASN A 240 7.51 -14.78 -3.83
C ASN A 240 7.00 -13.50 -3.15
N THR A 241 6.78 -13.55 -1.83
CA THR A 241 6.18 -12.42 -1.12
C THR A 241 6.81 -12.20 0.23
N ILE A 242 7.04 -10.94 0.59
CA ILE A 242 7.38 -10.51 1.94
C ILE A 242 6.21 -9.70 2.48
N LYS A 243 5.76 -10.05 3.69
CA LYS A 243 4.77 -9.24 4.39
C LYS A 243 5.47 -8.10 5.10
N VAL A 244 5.07 -6.86 4.81
CA VAL A 244 5.54 -5.71 5.57
C VAL A 244 4.63 -5.51 6.77
N PRO A 245 5.08 -5.74 8.01
CA PRO A 245 4.26 -5.52 9.18
C PRO A 245 4.23 -4.02 9.51
N LEU A 246 3.04 -3.47 9.69
CA LEU A 246 2.85 -2.06 10.04
C LEU A 246 3.62 -1.70 11.31
N GLY A 247 4.36 -0.60 11.25
CA GLY A 247 5.21 -0.11 12.34
C GLY A 247 6.46 -0.95 12.61
N ARG A 248 6.71 -1.99 11.82
CA ARG A 248 7.89 -2.89 11.92
C ARG A 248 8.50 -3.17 10.55
N THR A 249 8.59 -2.15 9.70
CA THR A 249 9.18 -2.22 8.37
C THR A 249 10.61 -2.79 8.37
N TYR A 250 11.36 -2.60 9.47
CA TYR A 250 12.68 -3.18 9.66
C TYR A 250 12.71 -4.72 9.53
N GLU A 251 11.63 -5.43 9.88
CA GLU A 251 11.55 -6.90 9.72
C GLU A 251 11.55 -7.29 8.24
N ALA A 252 10.91 -6.49 7.39
CA ALA A 252 10.91 -6.71 5.94
C ALA A 252 12.26 -6.35 5.30
N VAL A 253 12.94 -5.31 5.82
CA VAL A 253 14.30 -4.95 5.38
C VAL A 253 15.30 -6.04 5.75
N GLU A 254 15.22 -6.61 6.95
CA GLU A 254 16.01 -7.78 7.39
C GLU A 254 15.83 -8.99 6.46
N GLU A 255 14.60 -9.24 6.00
CA GLU A 255 14.32 -10.32 5.05
C GLU A 255 14.91 -10.02 3.66
N LEU A 256 14.81 -8.76 3.20
CA LEU A 256 15.47 -8.31 1.98
C LEU A 256 17.00 -8.44 2.06
N GLU A 257 17.64 -8.09 3.17
CA GLU A 257 19.08 -8.28 3.35
C GLU A 257 19.48 -9.75 3.22
N LYS A 258 18.72 -10.66 3.84
CA LYS A 258 18.96 -12.11 3.74
C LYS A 258 18.84 -12.64 2.32
N ILE A 259 17.86 -12.14 1.56
CA ILE A 259 17.63 -12.54 0.16
C ILE A 259 18.70 -11.96 -0.77
N THR A 260 19.09 -10.71 -0.54
CA THR A 260 19.96 -9.96 -1.47
C THR A 260 21.45 -10.07 -1.13
N GLY A 261 21.78 -10.37 0.13
CA GLY A 261 23.14 -10.30 0.67
C GLY A 261 23.72 -8.88 0.73
N LEU A 262 22.88 -7.85 0.55
CA LEU A 262 23.28 -6.45 0.64
C LEU A 262 23.11 -5.93 2.07
N ALA A 263 23.91 -4.93 2.43
CA ALA A 263 23.65 -4.12 3.62
C ALA A 263 22.57 -3.08 3.31
N LEU A 264 21.35 -3.34 3.76
CA LEU A 264 20.15 -2.53 3.57
C LEU A 264 19.64 -1.95 4.90
N GLU A 265 19.96 -2.56 6.03
CA GLU A 265 19.63 -2.05 7.34
C GLU A 265 20.27 -0.66 7.54
N GLY A 266 19.43 0.32 7.87
CA GLY A 266 19.87 1.65 8.28
C GLY A 266 20.28 1.67 9.76
N SER A 267 20.68 2.85 10.24
CA SER A 267 21.00 3.08 11.65
C SER A 267 19.82 3.55 12.50
N HIS A 268 18.59 3.49 11.96
CA HIS A 268 17.41 3.94 12.69
C HIS A 268 17.15 3.00 13.89
N PRO A 269 16.62 3.50 15.03
CA PRO A 269 16.27 2.61 16.13
C PRO A 269 15.14 1.65 15.73
N LYS A 270 15.29 0.35 16.06
CA LYS A 270 14.28 -0.71 15.85
C LYS A 270 13.19 -0.61 16.92
N ILE A 271 12.49 0.52 16.94
CA ILE A 271 11.39 0.79 17.88
C ILE A 271 10.08 0.55 17.12
N PRO A 272 9.25 -0.42 17.56
CA PRO A 272 7.92 -0.58 17.00
C PRO A 272 7.10 0.69 17.21
N ILE A 273 6.50 1.22 16.14
CA ILE A 273 5.52 2.29 16.27
C ILE A 273 4.29 1.68 16.94
N LYS A 274 4.06 2.03 18.21
CA LYS A 274 2.83 1.65 18.90
C LYS A 274 1.70 2.58 18.45
N PRO A 275 0.46 2.07 18.28
CA PRO A 275 -0.70 2.92 18.14
C PRO A 275 -0.74 3.94 19.28
N ASN A 276 -0.96 5.21 18.97
CA ASN A 276 -1.22 6.21 19.99
C ASN A 276 -2.65 6.06 20.48
N TYR A 277 -2.86 5.18 21.45
CA TYR A 277 -4.07 5.19 22.25
C TYR A 277 -4.03 6.44 23.12
N GLY A 278 -4.41 7.60 22.57
CA GLY A 278 -4.56 8.83 23.34
C GLY A 278 -5.35 8.58 24.63
N PRO A 279 -5.22 9.43 25.65
CA PRO A 279 -5.97 9.25 26.90
C PRO A 279 -7.45 9.06 26.56
N ARG A 280 -8.02 7.93 26.99
CA ARG A 280 -9.45 7.62 26.80
C ARG A 280 -10.24 8.89 27.12
N ALA A 281 -11.04 9.36 26.16
CA ALA A 281 -12.04 10.37 26.45
C ALA A 281 -12.80 9.88 27.69
N LYS A 282 -12.81 10.69 28.76
CA LYS A 282 -13.59 10.39 29.95
C LYS A 282 -15.05 10.41 29.49
N ILE A 283 -15.65 9.22 29.43
CA ILE A 283 -17.08 9.01 29.25
C ILE A 283 -17.79 9.64 30.44
#